data_AF-A0ABD4LLY6-F1
#
_entry.id   AF-A0ABD4LLY6-F1
#
_cell.length_a   1.000
_cell.length_b   1.000
_cell.length_c   1.000
_cell.angle_alpha   90.00
_cell.angle_beta   90.00
_cell.angle_gamma   90.00
#
_symmetry.space_group_name_H-M   'P 1'
#
loop_
_entity.id
_entity.type
_entity.pdbx_description
1 polymer ?
#
loop_
_entity_poly.entity_id
_entity_poly.type
_entity_poly.pdbx_seq_one_letter_code
_entity_poly.pdbx_strand_id
1 'polypeptide(L)'
;MKKSSVNWSVKQYAGMVDKGTISFDYPIQRKDGQWDDVQKSLLIHSLAGDYPVPALYSILDKRVMEVKGKEKEVSVYMILDGKQRLTNITNFMKNEYKLHEETPDVNIDDEDYKLAGKYFDDLEEEVQDKIRDFSLQIYKIDEATDEEVEEMLYRLNNGTPMSKQQKAKAKMGNVWAGKIKELTDHNMMKEKASFTELQLRKADDETALLQTMMLIDDSYEWKSISSNDVFDYAQSFKNDDSKDAIIEKIKATMDYLDKAFDGKESVLLKKVHFPMTMLTAMKAMEDERHHLRFSDWKEEFKKALKSKSEIRTQYKNYGGAGSVKKEKTLGRISEMQSHLDRYFANSNAKPSNVKQVEEAQKEAEQPTA
;
A
#
# COMPACT_ATOMS: atom_id res chain seq x y z
N MET A 1 35.22 9.56 13.82
CA MET A 1 34.08 8.90 14.50
C MET A 1 34.44 7.67 15.36
N LYS A 2 33.95 7.62 16.60
CA LYS A 2 33.84 6.41 17.46
C LYS A 2 32.36 6.04 17.69
N LYS A 3 31.95 4.88 17.17
CA LYS A 3 30.57 4.36 17.34
C LYS A 3 30.47 3.39 18.52
N SER A 4 29.46 3.56 19.35
CA SER A 4 29.03 2.56 20.33
C SER A 4 27.51 2.56 20.48
N SER A 5 26.95 1.67 21.30
CA SER A 5 25.51 1.62 21.57
C SER A 5 25.23 1.55 23.06
N VAL A 6 24.07 2.06 23.45
CA VAL A 6 23.50 1.98 24.79
C VAL A 6 22.02 1.68 24.69
N ASN A 7 21.47 1.10 25.75
CA ASN A 7 20.04 0.90 25.90
C ASN A 7 19.54 1.74 27.08
N TRP A 8 18.42 2.43 26.88
CA TRP A 8 17.74 3.15 27.95
C TRP A 8 16.30 2.68 28.04
N SER A 9 15.83 2.43 29.25
CA SER A 9 14.38 2.34 29.43
C SER A 9 13.73 3.70 29.13
N VAL A 10 12.47 3.71 28.70
CA VAL A 10 11.70 4.95 28.52
C VAL A 10 11.73 5.82 29.78
N LYS A 11 11.65 5.21 30.97
CA LYS A 11 11.79 5.90 32.26
C LYS A 11 13.16 6.58 32.43
N GLN A 12 14.24 5.89 32.08
CA GLN A 12 15.59 6.47 32.12
C GLN A 12 15.72 7.64 31.14
N TYR A 13 15.23 7.45 29.91
CA TYR A 13 15.21 8.46 28.87
C TYR A 13 14.42 9.73 29.32
N ALA A 14 13.22 9.58 29.85
CA ALA A 14 12.42 10.69 30.37
C ALA A 14 13.19 11.49 31.45
N GLY A 15 13.84 10.79 32.38
CA GLY A 15 14.67 11.42 33.40
C GLY A 15 15.93 12.11 32.83
N MET A 16 16.43 11.70 31.67
CA MET A 16 17.53 12.37 30.97
C MET A 16 17.06 13.66 30.26
N VAL A 17 15.83 13.66 29.74
CA VAL A 17 15.19 14.86 29.18
C VAL A 17 15.02 15.92 30.26
N ASP A 18 14.47 15.56 31.42
CA ASP A 18 14.25 16.52 32.52
C ASP A 18 15.56 17.09 33.08
N LYS A 19 16.67 16.36 32.97
CA LYS A 19 18.03 16.83 33.33
C LYS A 19 18.69 17.70 32.25
N GLY A 20 18.07 17.88 31.09
CA GLY A 20 18.66 18.61 29.96
C GLY A 20 19.83 17.89 29.28
N THR A 21 19.94 16.56 29.43
CA THR A 21 21.01 15.75 28.83
C THR A 21 20.65 15.15 27.47
N ILE A 22 19.45 15.45 26.98
CA ILE A 22 18.99 15.14 25.61
C ILE A 22 18.76 16.47 24.88
N SER A 23 19.29 16.59 23.67
CA SER A 23 19.04 17.74 22.80
C SER A 23 18.48 17.29 21.45
N PHE A 24 17.49 18.03 20.97
CA PHE A 24 16.92 17.87 19.62
C PHE A 24 17.28 19.07 18.71
N ASP A 25 18.21 19.91 19.17
CA ASP A 25 18.58 21.15 18.51
C ASP A 25 19.83 20.92 17.64
N TYR A 26 19.65 20.15 16.56
CA TYR A 26 20.67 19.98 15.52
C TYR A 26 20.22 20.70 14.23
N PRO A 27 21.03 21.60 13.64
CA PRO A 27 20.57 22.53 12.59
C PRO A 27 19.90 21.88 11.37
N ILE A 28 20.39 20.71 10.96
CA ILE A 28 19.91 20.00 9.75
C ILE A 28 18.79 19.00 10.04
N GLN A 29 18.26 18.98 11.27
CA GLN A 29 17.16 18.10 11.64
C GLN A 29 15.81 18.63 11.14
N ARG A 30 14.86 17.71 10.90
CA ARG A 30 13.49 18.07 10.53
C ARG A 30 12.80 18.85 11.65
N LYS A 31 11.88 19.74 11.26
CA LYS A 31 10.98 20.43 12.19
C LYS A 31 10.11 19.43 12.96
N ASP A 32 9.60 19.86 14.10
CA ASP A 32 8.68 19.07 14.92
C ASP A 32 7.30 18.91 14.28
N GLY A 33 6.47 18.04 14.89
CA GLY A 33 5.06 17.87 14.54
C GLY A 33 4.81 17.24 13.17
N GLN A 34 5.71 16.36 12.71
CA GLN A 34 5.57 15.71 11.39
C GLN A 34 4.67 14.47 11.43
N TRP A 35 4.39 13.96 12.62
CA TRP A 35 3.56 12.77 12.81
C TRP A 35 2.10 13.15 13.08
N ASP A 36 1.19 12.43 12.40
CA ASP A 36 -0.23 12.46 12.73
C ASP A 36 -0.53 11.67 14.03
N ASP A 37 -1.73 11.83 14.57
CA ASP A 37 -2.09 11.23 15.86
C ASP A 37 -2.16 9.70 15.82
N VAL A 38 -2.42 9.10 14.65
CA VAL A 38 -2.38 7.64 14.45
C VAL A 38 -0.94 7.13 14.55
N GLN A 39 0.01 7.80 13.92
CA GLN A 39 1.44 7.45 14.00
C GLN A 39 1.97 7.56 15.43
N LYS A 40 1.59 8.61 16.16
CA LYS A 40 1.94 8.77 17.58
C LYS A 40 1.39 7.61 18.41
N SER A 41 0.12 7.27 18.20
CA SER A 41 -0.55 6.23 19.00
C SER A 41 -0.01 4.84 18.72
N LEU A 42 0.32 4.52 17.46
CA LEU A 42 0.95 3.25 17.09
C LEU A 42 2.35 3.08 17.68
N LEU A 43 3.10 4.16 17.90
CA LEU A 43 4.36 4.09 18.64
C LEU A 43 4.11 3.67 20.10
N ILE A 44 3.15 4.28 20.78
CA ILE A 44 2.83 3.90 22.17
C ILE A 44 2.33 2.46 22.24
N HIS A 45 1.46 2.03 21.32
CA HIS A 45 1.04 0.64 21.21
C HIS A 45 2.23 -0.31 21.00
N SER A 46 3.22 0.11 20.19
CA SER A 46 4.45 -0.66 19.97
C SER A 46 5.25 -0.84 21.27
N LEU A 47 5.33 0.19 22.12
CA LEU A 47 6.02 0.11 23.41
C LEU A 47 5.28 -0.81 24.39
N ALA A 48 3.95 -0.69 24.45
CA ALA A 48 3.13 -1.51 25.34
C ALA A 48 3.16 -2.99 24.96
N GLY A 49 3.12 -3.29 23.65
CA GLY A 49 3.09 -4.66 23.11
C GLY A 49 4.47 -5.25 22.78
N ASP A 50 5.55 -4.60 23.20
CA ASP A 50 6.95 -5.01 22.95
C ASP A 50 7.26 -5.29 21.46
N TYR A 51 6.67 -4.48 20.56
CA TYR A 51 7.00 -4.53 19.14
C TYR A 51 8.38 -3.89 18.87
N PRO A 52 9.12 -4.36 17.86
CA PRO A 52 10.39 -3.75 17.48
C PRO A 52 10.24 -2.27 17.12
N VAL A 53 10.89 -1.39 17.89
CA VAL A 53 11.05 0.04 17.56
C VAL A 53 12.44 0.23 16.96
N PRO A 54 12.59 0.93 15.80
CA PRO A 54 13.89 1.10 15.17
C PRO A 54 14.91 1.75 16.11
N ALA A 55 16.20 1.51 15.90
CA ALA A 55 17.23 2.18 16.69
C ALA A 55 17.18 3.71 16.52
N LEU A 56 17.70 4.40 17.52
CA LEU A 56 17.87 5.85 17.56
C LEU A 56 19.34 6.19 17.37
N TYR A 57 19.63 7.41 16.93
CA TYR A 57 21.01 7.85 16.65
C TYR A 57 21.28 9.18 17.33
N SER A 58 22.45 9.31 17.95
CA SER A 58 22.85 10.51 18.68
C SER A 58 24.34 10.81 18.53
N ILE A 59 24.69 12.09 18.62
CA ILE A 59 26.07 12.55 18.82
C ILE A 59 26.24 12.90 20.29
N LEU A 60 27.39 12.53 20.84
CA LEU A 60 27.81 12.98 22.15
C LEU A 60 28.46 14.35 22.03
N ASP A 61 27.84 15.34 22.67
CA ASP A 61 28.38 16.68 22.84
C ASP A 61 28.75 16.90 24.31
N LYS A 62 29.97 17.33 24.59
CA LYS A 62 30.43 17.57 25.96
C LYS A 62 30.19 19.03 26.32
N ARG A 63 29.34 19.26 27.31
CA ARG A 63 29.00 20.60 27.79
C ARG A 63 29.33 20.76 29.26
N VAL A 64 29.68 21.97 29.68
CA VAL A 64 29.74 22.31 31.10
C VAL A 64 28.34 22.76 31.53
N MET A 65 27.75 22.07 32.51
CA MET A 65 26.46 22.40 33.08
C MET A 65 26.55 22.50 34.60
N GLU A 66 25.72 23.35 35.21
CA GLU A 66 25.59 23.40 36.66
C GLU A 66 24.75 22.21 37.14
N VAL A 67 25.37 21.33 37.93
CA VAL A 67 24.72 20.16 38.51
C VAL A 67 24.86 20.21 40.03
N LYS A 68 23.76 20.53 40.71
CA LYS A 68 23.70 20.70 42.18
C LYS A 68 24.68 21.77 42.68
N GLY A 69 24.69 22.95 42.07
CA GLY A 69 25.53 24.08 42.49
C GLY A 69 27.02 23.95 42.13
N LYS A 70 27.38 23.01 41.24
CA LYS A 70 28.76 22.82 40.78
C LYS A 70 28.80 22.66 39.26
N GLU A 71 29.72 23.35 38.62
CA GLU A 71 30.03 23.15 37.21
C GLU A 71 30.64 21.76 36.98
N LYS A 72 30.06 21.01 36.06
CA LYS A 72 30.55 19.69 35.66
C LYS A 72 30.47 19.53 34.15
N GLU A 73 31.49 18.91 33.56
CA GLU A 73 31.39 18.38 32.21
C GLU A 73 30.36 17.24 32.21
N VAL A 74 29.35 17.37 31.36
CA VAL A 74 28.29 16.39 31.15
C VAL A 74 28.19 16.08 29.67
N SER A 75 27.90 14.82 29.35
CA SER A 75 27.60 14.41 27.99
C SER A 75 26.12 14.69 27.69
N VAL A 76 25.88 15.53 26.70
CA VAL A 76 24.58 15.80 26.11
C VAL A 76 24.45 14.97 24.84
N TYR A 77 23.35 14.23 24.73
CA TYR A 77 23.04 13.43 23.55
C TYR A 77 22.24 14.27 22.57
N MET A 78 22.90 14.74 21.52
CA MET A 78 22.25 15.41 20.40
C MET A 78 21.62 14.36 19.48
N ILE A 79 20.29 14.26 19.49
CA ILE A 79 19.55 13.27 18.72
C ILE A 79 19.61 13.63 17.23
N LEU A 80 20.14 12.72 16.42
CA LEU A 80 20.20 12.82 14.96
C LEU A 80 18.94 12.25 14.31
N ASP A 81 18.59 11.01 14.67
CA ASP A 81 17.39 10.34 14.19
C ASP A 81 16.54 9.85 15.37
N GLY A 82 15.22 9.96 15.21
CA GLY A 82 14.25 9.57 16.23
C GLY A 82 13.63 10.71 17.02
N LYS A 83 13.85 11.98 16.63
CA LYS A 83 13.21 13.17 17.24
C LYS A 83 11.71 12.98 17.48
N GLN A 84 10.97 12.65 16.42
CA GLN A 84 9.51 12.45 16.53
C GLN A 84 9.16 11.32 17.50
N ARG A 85 9.93 10.23 17.54
CA ARG A 85 9.66 9.11 18.45
C ARG A 85 9.87 9.54 19.90
N LEU A 86 11.04 10.07 20.20
CA LEU A 86 11.45 10.47 21.54
C LEU A 86 10.57 11.59 22.12
N THR A 87 10.26 12.62 21.32
CA THR A 87 9.34 13.69 21.75
C THR A 87 7.94 13.15 22.02
N ASN A 88 7.36 12.33 21.13
CA ASN A 88 6.01 11.80 21.34
C ASN A 88 5.93 10.83 22.53
N ILE A 89 7.00 10.08 22.84
CA ILE A 89 7.08 9.26 24.04
C ILE A 89 7.01 10.15 25.28
N THR A 90 7.85 11.19 25.35
CA THR A 90 7.89 12.09 26.51
C THR A 90 6.58 12.84 26.69
N ASN A 91 6.00 13.34 25.60
CA ASN A 91 4.74 14.08 25.63
C ASN A 91 3.58 13.19 26.09
N PHE A 92 3.56 11.91 25.67
CA PHE A 92 2.54 10.97 26.15
C PHE A 92 2.68 10.69 27.64
N MET A 93 3.91 10.40 28.10
CA MET A 93 4.24 10.20 29.52
C MET A 93 3.87 11.40 30.40
N LYS A 94 3.73 12.60 29.81
CA LYS A 94 3.32 13.85 30.46
C LYS A 94 1.83 14.17 30.27
N ASN A 95 1.05 13.23 29.75
CA ASN A 95 -0.39 13.37 29.45
C ASN A 95 -0.72 14.54 28.49
N GLU A 96 0.20 14.90 27.60
CA GLU A 96 -0.02 16.01 26.65
C GLU A 96 -0.98 15.66 25.51
N TYR A 97 -1.19 14.35 25.25
CA TYR A 97 -2.17 13.87 24.28
C TYR A 97 -2.74 12.51 24.70
N LYS A 98 -3.94 12.22 24.21
CA LYS A 98 -4.57 10.90 24.32
C LYS A 98 -4.33 10.07 23.06
N LEU A 99 -4.38 8.75 23.21
CA LEU A 99 -4.27 7.82 22.08
C LEU A 99 -5.48 7.97 21.14
N HIS A 100 -5.22 7.84 19.84
CA HIS A 100 -6.25 7.91 18.80
C HIS A 100 -7.32 6.83 19.00
N GLU A 101 -8.55 7.09 18.55
CA GLU A 101 -9.67 6.16 18.72
C GLU A 101 -9.48 4.85 17.95
N GLU A 102 -8.63 4.84 16.92
CA GLU A 102 -8.25 3.65 16.15
C GLU A 102 -7.04 2.89 16.71
N THR A 103 -6.54 3.28 17.89
CA THR A 103 -5.43 2.56 18.53
C THR A 103 -5.88 1.15 18.89
N PRO A 104 -5.16 0.09 18.46
CA PRO A 104 -5.52 -1.27 18.83
C PRO A 104 -5.37 -1.52 20.33
N ASP A 105 -6.09 -2.52 20.82
CA ASP A 105 -5.84 -3.08 22.14
C ASP A 105 -4.47 -3.78 22.17
N VAL A 106 -3.90 -3.94 23.36
CA VAL A 106 -2.63 -4.63 23.56
C VAL A 106 -2.85 -5.87 24.41
N ASN A 107 -2.25 -6.99 23.99
CA ASN A 107 -2.22 -8.21 24.77
C ASN A 107 -0.93 -8.25 25.59
N ILE A 108 -1.05 -8.37 26.91
CA ILE A 108 0.07 -8.50 27.84
C ILE A 108 -0.23 -9.72 28.72
N ASP A 109 0.65 -10.72 28.67
CA ASP A 109 0.55 -11.93 29.49
C ASP A 109 -0.84 -12.61 29.40
N ASP A 110 -1.35 -12.75 28.16
CA ASP A 110 -2.66 -13.33 27.80
C ASP A 110 -3.89 -12.50 28.24
N GLU A 111 -3.70 -11.25 28.65
CA GLU A 111 -4.79 -10.31 28.96
C GLU A 111 -4.83 -9.13 27.98
N ASP A 112 -6.03 -8.75 27.53
CA ASP A 112 -6.25 -7.65 26.60
C ASP A 112 -6.56 -6.33 27.33
N TYR A 113 -5.78 -5.29 27.03
CA TYR A 113 -5.90 -3.96 27.60
C TYR A 113 -6.32 -2.95 26.54
N LYS A 114 -7.39 -2.20 26.82
CA LYS A 114 -7.91 -1.18 25.92
C LYS A 114 -7.06 0.09 25.98
N LEU A 115 -6.55 0.54 24.84
CA LEU A 115 -5.69 1.75 24.76
C LEU A 115 -6.40 2.97 24.14
N ALA A 116 -7.36 2.74 23.25
CA ALA A 116 -8.01 3.81 22.49
C ALA A 116 -8.60 4.90 23.39
N GLY A 117 -8.30 6.17 23.07
CA GLY A 117 -8.84 7.34 23.76
C GLY A 117 -8.22 7.66 25.13
N LYS A 118 -7.29 6.84 25.63
CA LYS A 118 -6.68 7.02 26.96
C LYS A 118 -5.47 7.96 26.93
N TYR A 119 -5.31 8.76 27.98
CA TYR A 119 -4.04 9.39 28.33
C TYR A 119 -3.15 8.37 29.06
N PHE A 120 -1.87 8.71 29.31
CA PHE A 120 -0.95 7.80 29.99
C PHE A 120 -1.43 7.43 31.40
N ASP A 121 -1.95 8.40 32.15
CA ASP A 121 -2.45 8.18 33.51
C ASP A 121 -3.77 7.39 33.54
N ASP A 122 -4.48 7.30 32.42
CA ASP A 122 -5.72 6.51 32.29
C ASP A 122 -5.44 5.03 31.98
N LEU A 123 -4.18 4.68 31.65
CA LEU A 123 -3.77 3.31 31.37
C LEU A 123 -3.68 2.48 32.66
N GLU A 124 -3.94 1.18 32.56
CA GLU A 124 -3.70 0.20 33.61
C GLU A 124 -2.20 0.14 33.96
N GLU A 125 -1.88 -0.18 35.22
CA GLU A 125 -0.51 -0.10 35.77
C GLU A 125 0.47 -0.99 34.98
N GLU A 126 0.01 -2.18 34.58
CA GLU A 126 0.75 -3.15 33.76
C GLU A 126 1.17 -2.54 32.42
N VAL A 127 0.25 -1.82 31.75
CA VAL A 127 0.52 -1.15 30.47
C VAL A 127 1.50 0.00 30.68
N GLN A 128 1.30 0.81 31.73
CA GLN A 128 2.21 1.91 32.04
C GLN A 128 3.64 1.40 32.29
N ASP A 129 3.77 0.27 32.97
CA ASP A 129 5.07 -0.32 33.28
C ASP A 129 5.75 -0.92 32.05
N LYS A 130 5.03 -1.62 31.17
CA LYS A 130 5.57 -2.02 29.86
C LYS A 130 6.12 -0.83 29.08
N ILE A 131 5.38 0.27 29.03
CA ILE A 131 5.82 1.50 28.35
C ILE A 131 7.08 2.07 29.02
N ARG A 132 7.10 2.21 30.35
CA ARG A 132 8.23 2.77 31.12
C ARG A 132 9.50 1.94 30.98
N ASP A 133 9.37 0.63 30.96
CA ASP A 133 10.49 -0.31 30.98
C ASP A 133 10.97 -0.69 29.58
N PHE A 134 10.21 -0.35 28.53
CA PHE A 134 10.62 -0.57 27.16
C PHE A 134 12.04 -0.05 26.89
N SER A 135 12.90 -0.92 26.38
CA SER A 135 14.32 -0.64 26.16
C SER A 135 14.56 -0.04 24.78
N LEU A 136 14.77 1.27 24.73
CA LEU A 136 15.18 2.00 23.54
C LEU A 136 16.66 1.70 23.23
N GLN A 137 16.95 1.28 22.00
CA GLN A 137 18.32 1.11 21.50
C GLN A 137 18.83 2.41 20.87
N ILE A 138 19.95 2.93 21.37
CA ILE A 138 20.58 4.17 20.88
C ILE A 138 22.00 3.86 20.41
N TYR A 139 22.30 4.22 19.17
CA TYR A 139 23.68 4.39 18.72
C TYR A 139 24.18 5.77 19.12
N LYS A 140 25.30 5.79 19.86
CA LYS A 140 25.99 7.01 20.24
C LYS A 140 27.28 7.14 19.47
N ILE A 141 27.47 8.30 18.89
CA ILE A 141 28.58 8.65 18.03
C ILE A 141 29.39 9.72 18.76
N ASP A 142 30.64 9.39 19.06
CA ASP A 142 31.61 10.30 19.65
C ASP A 142 32.66 10.69 18.61
N GLU A 143 33.32 11.83 18.80
CA GLU A 143 34.39 12.32 17.94
C GLU A 143 34.04 12.27 16.43
N ALA A 144 32.84 12.75 16.07
CA ALA A 144 32.41 12.87 14.68
C ALA A 144 32.64 14.28 14.14
N THR A 145 33.09 14.38 12.89
CA THR A 145 33.15 15.67 12.18
C THR A 145 31.77 16.07 11.67
N ASP A 146 31.55 17.36 11.38
CA ASP A 146 30.29 17.83 10.81
C ASP A 146 29.96 17.13 9.48
N GLU A 147 30.96 16.91 8.61
CA GLU A 147 30.81 16.17 7.35
C GLU A 147 30.35 14.72 7.59
N GLU A 148 30.91 14.02 8.59
CA GLU A 148 30.47 12.66 8.94
C GLU A 148 29.01 12.66 9.40
N VAL A 149 28.58 13.70 10.14
CA VAL A 149 27.21 13.83 10.64
C VAL A 149 26.22 14.11 9.52
N GLU A 150 26.56 15.03 8.61
CA GLU A 150 25.79 15.33 7.42
C GLU A 150 25.56 14.07 6.57
N GLU A 151 26.63 13.29 6.35
CA GLU A 151 26.55 12.06 5.58
C GLU A 151 25.68 11.00 6.27
N MET A 152 25.80 10.85 7.59
CA MET A 152 24.94 9.95 8.37
C MET A 152 23.47 10.35 8.26
N LEU A 153 23.15 11.62 8.44
CA LEU A 153 21.77 12.12 8.35
C LEU A 153 21.20 11.97 6.95
N TYR A 154 21.99 12.21 5.91
CA TYR A 154 21.59 11.93 4.54
C TYR A 154 21.25 10.45 4.35
N ARG A 155 22.15 9.54 4.75
CA ARG A 155 21.96 8.08 4.60
C ARG A 155 20.75 7.56 5.37
N LEU A 156 20.51 8.04 6.59
CA LEU A 156 19.35 7.66 7.41
C LEU A 156 18.02 8.10 6.78
N ASN A 157 18.01 9.25 6.10
CA ASN A 157 16.79 9.82 5.53
C ASN A 157 16.57 9.48 4.05
N ASN A 158 17.55 8.92 3.35
CA ASN A 158 17.49 8.64 1.91
C ASN A 158 16.87 7.27 1.56
N GLY A 159 15.93 6.80 2.40
CA GLY A 159 15.10 5.63 2.09
C GLY A 159 13.96 6.00 1.14
N THR A 160 13.56 5.08 0.25
CA THR A 160 12.35 5.26 -0.57
C THR A 160 11.11 4.97 0.29
N PRO A 161 10.18 5.93 0.47
CA PRO A 161 8.94 5.66 1.18
C PRO A 161 8.14 4.56 0.47
N MET A 162 7.53 3.68 1.26
CA MET A 162 6.59 2.70 0.70
C MET A 162 5.45 3.39 -0.04
N SER A 163 5.08 2.85 -1.21
CA SER A 163 3.87 3.25 -1.92
C SER A 163 2.63 2.94 -1.08
N LYS A 164 1.50 3.59 -1.38
CA LYS A 164 0.23 3.28 -0.69
C LYS A 164 -0.14 1.81 -0.84
N GLN A 165 0.10 1.23 -2.01
CA GLN A 165 -0.21 -0.18 -2.26
C GLN A 165 0.71 -1.14 -1.51
N GLN A 166 1.99 -0.81 -1.37
CA GLN A 166 2.88 -1.58 -0.50
C GLN A 166 2.42 -1.52 0.96
N LYS A 167 1.90 -0.37 1.43
CA LYS A 167 1.29 -0.27 2.76
C LYS A 167 -0.02 -1.07 2.87
N ALA A 168 -0.84 -1.07 1.81
CA ALA A 168 -2.10 -1.83 1.76
C ALA A 168 -1.85 -3.33 1.99
N LYS A 169 -0.75 -3.87 1.41
CA LYS A 169 -0.37 -5.27 1.56
C LYS A 169 -0.16 -5.71 3.02
N ALA A 170 0.43 -4.84 3.84
CA ALA A 170 0.58 -5.09 5.27
C ALA A 170 -0.77 -5.07 6.01
N LYS A 171 -1.72 -4.23 5.55
CA LYS A 171 -3.03 -4.10 6.19
C LYS A 171 -4.04 -5.17 5.75
N MET A 172 -4.00 -5.65 4.51
CA MET A 172 -4.90 -6.71 4.00
C MET A 172 -4.65 -8.10 4.64
N GLY A 173 -3.45 -8.31 5.20
CA GLY A 173 -3.05 -9.58 5.83
C GLY A 173 -2.44 -10.60 4.86
N ASN A 174 -1.66 -11.54 5.41
CA ASN A 174 -0.83 -12.47 4.62
C ASN A 174 -1.63 -13.39 3.70
N VAL A 175 -2.83 -13.84 4.13
CA VAL A 175 -3.68 -14.72 3.32
C VAL A 175 -4.09 -14.03 2.03
N TRP A 176 -4.66 -12.82 2.13
CA TRP A 176 -5.08 -12.04 0.97
C TRP A 176 -3.90 -11.57 0.13
N ALA A 177 -2.79 -11.15 0.77
CA ALA A 177 -1.57 -10.81 0.07
C ALA A 177 -1.01 -11.99 -0.77
N GLY A 178 -1.19 -13.23 -0.28
CA GLY A 178 -0.88 -14.46 -1.00
C GLY A 178 -1.77 -14.68 -2.22
N LYS A 179 -3.10 -14.59 -2.04
CA LYS A 179 -4.08 -14.72 -3.14
C LYS A 179 -3.85 -13.70 -4.27
N ILE A 180 -3.61 -12.43 -3.92
CA ILE A 180 -3.28 -11.39 -4.92
C ILE A 180 -1.97 -11.69 -5.64
N LYS A 181 -0.96 -12.20 -4.91
CA LYS A 181 0.32 -12.58 -5.50
C LYS A 181 0.13 -13.71 -6.53
N GLU A 182 -0.67 -14.73 -6.22
CA GLU A 182 -1.00 -15.80 -7.18
C GLU A 182 -1.61 -15.26 -8.47
N LEU A 183 -2.50 -14.26 -8.38
CA LEU A 183 -3.04 -13.58 -9.56
C LEU A 183 -1.94 -12.84 -10.33
N THR A 184 -1.04 -12.10 -9.67
CA THR A 184 0.09 -11.47 -10.38
C THR A 184 1.05 -12.48 -11.01
N ASP A 185 1.10 -13.69 -10.48
CA ASP A 185 1.93 -14.78 -10.99
C ASP A 185 1.32 -15.51 -12.19
N HIS A 186 0.07 -15.22 -12.53
CA HIS A 186 -0.66 -15.79 -13.68
C HIS A 186 -0.01 -15.43 -15.03
N ASN A 187 -0.08 -16.35 -16.01
CA ASN A 187 0.54 -16.16 -17.33
C ASN A 187 0.07 -14.89 -18.06
N MET A 188 -1.24 -14.60 -18.01
CA MET A 188 -1.81 -13.35 -18.52
C MET A 188 -1.12 -12.10 -17.95
N MET A 189 -0.75 -12.08 -16.66
CA MET A 189 -0.06 -10.95 -16.04
C MET A 189 1.41 -10.87 -16.44
N LYS A 190 2.11 -12.02 -16.44
CA LYS A 190 3.55 -12.09 -16.70
C LYS A 190 3.91 -11.82 -18.16
N GLU A 191 3.18 -12.44 -19.08
CA GLU A 191 3.55 -12.47 -20.50
C GLU A 191 2.70 -11.51 -21.35
N LYS A 192 1.45 -11.27 -20.96
CA LYS A 192 0.47 -10.58 -21.82
C LYS A 192 0.19 -9.15 -21.39
N ALA A 193 0.20 -8.88 -20.08
CA ALA A 193 -0.04 -7.54 -19.57
C ALA A 193 1.14 -6.59 -19.82
N SER A 194 0.84 -5.30 -19.97
CA SER A 194 1.81 -4.28 -20.39
C SER A 194 2.12 -3.30 -19.26
N PHE A 195 2.77 -3.80 -18.20
CA PHE A 195 3.36 -2.99 -17.13
C PHE A 195 4.85 -2.71 -17.42
N THR A 196 5.32 -1.51 -17.10
CA THR A 196 6.75 -1.17 -17.15
C THR A 196 7.46 -1.62 -15.87
N GLU A 197 8.78 -1.78 -15.90
CA GLU A 197 9.56 -2.13 -14.70
C GLU A 197 9.34 -1.16 -13.53
N LEU A 198 9.16 0.13 -13.82
CA LEU A 198 8.84 1.12 -12.79
C LEU A 198 7.45 0.90 -12.17
N GLN A 199 6.48 0.47 -12.99
CA GLN A 199 5.13 0.16 -12.53
C GLN A 199 5.14 -1.10 -11.65
N LEU A 200 5.85 -2.15 -12.06
CA LEU A 200 6.02 -3.38 -11.26
C LEU A 200 6.72 -3.10 -9.93
N ARG A 201 7.79 -2.30 -9.91
CA ARG A 201 8.45 -1.87 -8.66
C ARG A 201 7.53 -1.13 -7.69
N LYS A 202 6.46 -0.50 -8.20
CA LYS A 202 5.45 0.22 -7.41
C LYS A 202 4.22 -0.63 -7.05
N ALA A 203 4.18 -1.90 -7.48
CA ALA A 203 3.02 -2.80 -7.36
C ALA A 203 1.77 -2.27 -8.10
N ASP A 204 1.97 -1.66 -9.28
CA ASP A 204 0.87 -1.12 -10.10
C ASP A 204 0.04 -2.22 -10.79
N ASP A 205 0.60 -3.41 -10.94
CA ASP A 205 -0.06 -4.64 -11.38
C ASP A 205 -1.00 -5.19 -10.29
N GLU A 206 -0.53 -5.29 -9.04
CA GLU A 206 -1.39 -5.58 -7.88
C GLU A 206 -2.51 -4.53 -7.77
N THR A 207 -2.18 -3.24 -7.99
CA THR A 207 -3.17 -2.15 -7.98
C THR A 207 -4.27 -2.37 -9.02
N ALA A 208 -3.92 -2.78 -10.24
CA ALA A 208 -4.88 -2.98 -11.31
C ALA A 208 -5.83 -4.16 -11.03
N LEU A 209 -5.33 -5.22 -10.39
CA LEU A 209 -6.14 -6.33 -9.90
C LEU A 209 -7.09 -5.87 -8.80
N LEU A 210 -6.60 -5.15 -7.79
CA LEU A 210 -7.44 -4.63 -6.70
C LEU A 210 -8.50 -3.64 -7.20
N GLN A 211 -8.18 -2.81 -8.20
CA GLN A 211 -9.17 -1.97 -8.88
C GLN A 211 -10.24 -2.82 -9.57
N THR A 212 -9.86 -3.94 -10.20
CA THR A 212 -10.80 -4.86 -10.84
C THR A 212 -11.72 -5.51 -9.80
N MET A 213 -11.17 -6.02 -8.70
CA MET A 213 -11.92 -6.57 -7.57
C MET A 213 -12.93 -5.55 -7.04
N MET A 214 -12.47 -4.34 -6.73
CA MET A 214 -13.32 -3.27 -6.19
C MET A 214 -14.48 -2.89 -7.11
N LEU A 215 -14.28 -2.97 -8.43
CA LEU A 215 -15.31 -2.63 -9.42
C LEU A 215 -16.39 -3.70 -9.59
N ILE A 216 -16.13 -4.94 -9.18
CA ILE A 216 -17.06 -6.07 -9.28
C ILE A 216 -17.57 -6.56 -7.91
N ASP A 217 -17.12 -5.92 -6.83
CA ASP A 217 -17.55 -6.21 -5.47
C ASP A 217 -18.84 -5.43 -5.18
N ASP A 218 -19.99 -6.09 -5.37
CA ASP A 218 -21.32 -5.49 -5.12
C ASP A 218 -21.54 -5.12 -3.64
N SER A 219 -20.73 -5.67 -2.72
CA SER A 219 -20.80 -5.34 -1.29
C SER A 219 -20.07 -4.05 -0.91
N TYR A 220 -19.26 -3.50 -1.82
CA TYR A 220 -18.39 -2.36 -1.53
C TYR A 220 -18.76 -1.10 -2.31
N GLU A 221 -19.13 -0.04 -1.59
CA GLU A 221 -19.40 1.26 -2.21
C GLU A 221 -18.11 2.03 -2.49
N TRP A 222 -17.68 2.04 -3.75
CA TRP A 222 -16.49 2.76 -4.18
C TRP A 222 -16.81 4.18 -4.69
N LYS A 223 -15.89 5.13 -4.44
CA LYS A 223 -15.99 6.55 -4.87
C LYS A 223 -15.12 6.88 -6.08
N SER A 224 -14.00 6.18 -6.23
CA SER A 224 -13.09 6.30 -7.37
C SER A 224 -12.19 5.07 -7.44
N ILE A 225 -11.38 4.92 -8.48
CA ILE A 225 -10.33 3.89 -8.56
C ILE A 225 -8.95 4.45 -8.21
N SER A 226 -8.88 5.50 -7.39
CA SER A 226 -7.61 6.11 -6.97
C SER A 226 -6.82 5.18 -6.05
N SER A 227 -5.52 5.45 -5.88
CA SER A 227 -4.68 4.71 -4.92
C SER A 227 -5.19 4.81 -3.47
N ASN A 228 -5.99 5.83 -3.12
CA ASN A 228 -6.57 5.95 -1.78
C ASN A 228 -7.74 5.00 -1.62
N ASP A 229 -8.71 5.05 -2.53
CA ASP A 229 -9.89 4.19 -2.47
C ASP A 229 -9.50 2.70 -2.58
N VAL A 230 -8.48 2.39 -3.38
CA VAL A 230 -7.93 1.02 -3.48
C VAL A 230 -7.23 0.61 -2.19
N PHE A 231 -6.55 1.54 -1.50
CA PHE A 231 -5.95 1.27 -0.19
C PHE A 231 -7.05 0.97 0.83
N ASP A 232 -8.08 1.81 0.91
CA ASP A 232 -9.22 1.63 1.83
C ASP A 232 -9.95 0.30 1.56
N TYR A 233 -10.17 -0.03 0.29
CA TYR A 233 -10.76 -1.30 -0.12
C TYR A 233 -9.94 -2.50 0.35
N ALA A 234 -8.61 -2.47 0.12
CA ALA A 234 -7.72 -3.55 0.55
C ALA A 234 -7.69 -3.74 2.09
N GLN A 235 -7.95 -2.69 2.88
CA GLN A 235 -8.04 -2.81 4.33
C GLN A 235 -9.29 -3.58 4.78
N SER A 236 -10.35 -3.60 3.98
CA SER A 236 -11.59 -4.34 4.29
C SER A 236 -11.42 -5.87 4.22
N PHE A 237 -10.31 -6.36 3.66
CA PHE A 237 -10.12 -7.80 3.39
C PHE A 237 -9.79 -8.59 4.65
N LYS A 238 -9.19 -7.92 5.65
CA LYS A 238 -8.73 -8.60 6.85
C LYS A 238 -9.94 -9.17 7.60
N ASN A 239 -10.02 -10.50 7.66
CA ASN A 239 -11.13 -11.29 8.22
C ASN A 239 -12.43 -11.30 7.39
N ASP A 240 -12.38 -10.95 6.10
CA ASP A 240 -13.51 -11.05 5.18
C ASP A 240 -13.27 -12.12 4.11
N ASP A 241 -13.81 -13.32 4.32
CA ASP A 241 -13.72 -14.44 3.37
C ASP A 241 -14.73 -14.33 2.20
N SER A 242 -15.63 -13.34 2.21
CA SER A 242 -16.66 -13.20 1.16
C SER A 242 -16.09 -12.89 -0.22
N LYS A 243 -14.82 -12.47 -0.28
CA LYS A 243 -14.14 -12.05 -1.52
C LYS A 243 -13.53 -13.20 -2.32
N ASP A 244 -13.64 -14.44 -1.86
CA ASP A 244 -13.08 -15.59 -2.58
C ASP A 244 -13.73 -15.81 -3.95
N ALA A 245 -15.05 -15.62 -4.05
CA ALA A 245 -15.76 -15.69 -5.32
C ALA A 245 -15.26 -14.64 -6.34
N ILE A 246 -14.82 -13.48 -5.86
CA ILE A 246 -14.25 -12.41 -6.69
C ILE A 246 -12.90 -12.85 -7.27
N ILE A 247 -12.05 -13.50 -6.47
CA ILE A 247 -10.75 -14.04 -6.92
C ILE A 247 -10.97 -15.09 -8.02
N GLU A 248 -11.91 -16.01 -7.83
CA GLU A 248 -12.21 -17.03 -8.84
C GLU A 248 -12.77 -16.43 -10.13
N LYS A 249 -13.66 -15.42 -10.05
CA LYS A 249 -14.16 -14.70 -11.22
C LYS A 249 -13.02 -14.00 -11.97
N ILE A 250 -12.09 -13.37 -11.24
CA ILE A 250 -10.91 -12.75 -11.85
C ILE A 250 -10.05 -13.81 -12.53
N LYS A 251 -9.69 -14.88 -11.85
CA LYS A 251 -8.86 -15.96 -12.40
C LYS A 251 -9.44 -16.55 -13.68
N ALA A 252 -10.73 -16.89 -13.69
CA ALA A 252 -11.42 -17.37 -14.89
C ALA A 252 -11.39 -16.35 -16.05
N THR A 253 -11.50 -15.06 -15.74
CA THR A 253 -11.37 -13.98 -16.74
C THR A 253 -9.94 -13.88 -17.27
N MET A 254 -8.93 -14.08 -16.41
CA MET A 254 -7.53 -14.08 -16.81
C MET A 254 -7.21 -15.28 -17.71
N ASP A 255 -7.74 -16.47 -17.43
CA ASP A 255 -7.64 -17.65 -18.29
C ASP A 255 -8.28 -17.40 -19.68
N TYR A 256 -9.45 -16.76 -19.71
CA TYR A 256 -10.11 -16.36 -20.94
C TYR A 256 -9.27 -15.39 -21.77
N LEU A 257 -8.73 -14.35 -21.14
CA LEU A 257 -7.86 -13.37 -21.79
C LEU A 257 -6.51 -13.97 -22.20
N ASP A 258 -6.01 -14.93 -21.44
CA ASP A 258 -4.82 -15.68 -21.79
C ASP A 258 -5.05 -16.40 -23.13
N LYS A 259 -6.13 -17.19 -23.24
CA LYS A 259 -6.47 -17.85 -24.51
C LYS A 259 -6.78 -16.87 -25.64
N ALA A 260 -7.33 -15.69 -25.35
CA ALA A 260 -7.64 -14.69 -26.36
C ALA A 260 -6.41 -14.02 -26.98
N PHE A 261 -5.33 -13.83 -26.21
CA PHE A 261 -4.19 -13.01 -26.64
C PHE A 261 -2.94 -13.86 -26.88
N ASP A 262 -2.45 -13.87 -28.12
CA ASP A 262 -1.26 -14.64 -28.53
C ASP A 262 0.06 -14.11 -27.92
N GLY A 263 0.06 -12.90 -27.36
CA GLY A 263 1.23 -12.29 -26.76
C GLY A 263 0.92 -10.98 -26.05
N LYS A 264 1.95 -10.16 -25.86
CA LYS A 264 1.85 -8.90 -25.11
C LYS A 264 0.85 -7.92 -25.72
N GLU A 265 -0.20 -7.57 -24.97
CA GLU A 265 -1.21 -6.61 -25.38
C GLU A 265 -0.87 -5.20 -24.83
N SER A 266 -0.22 -4.42 -25.69
CA SER A 266 0.38 -3.12 -25.34
C SER A 266 -0.59 -1.94 -25.30
N VAL A 267 -1.90 -2.15 -25.52
CA VAL A 267 -2.92 -1.10 -25.43
C VAL A 267 -3.90 -1.43 -24.31
N LEU A 268 -4.66 -2.52 -24.42
CA LEU A 268 -5.77 -2.79 -23.51
C LEU A 268 -5.34 -3.30 -22.13
N LEU A 269 -4.23 -4.04 -22.06
CA LEU A 269 -3.65 -4.51 -20.79
C LEU A 269 -2.58 -3.56 -20.22
N LYS A 270 -2.64 -2.27 -20.56
CA LYS A 270 -1.93 -1.23 -19.80
C LYS A 270 -2.68 -0.92 -18.51
N LYS A 271 -1.97 -0.54 -17.45
CA LYS A 271 -2.52 -0.13 -16.14
C LYS A 271 -3.85 0.64 -16.22
N VAL A 272 -3.91 1.68 -17.06
CA VAL A 272 -5.07 2.58 -17.18
C VAL A 272 -6.29 1.95 -17.87
N HIS A 273 -6.14 0.83 -18.56
CA HIS A 273 -7.19 0.14 -19.32
C HIS A 273 -7.45 -1.27 -18.80
N PHE A 274 -6.56 -1.80 -17.95
CA PHE A 274 -6.61 -3.15 -17.44
C PHE A 274 -7.96 -3.47 -16.74
N PRO A 275 -8.45 -2.70 -15.75
CA PRO A 275 -9.73 -3.04 -15.11
C PRO A 275 -10.91 -3.02 -16.09
N MET A 276 -10.96 -2.05 -17.00
CA MET A 276 -12.02 -1.97 -18.02
C MET A 276 -11.98 -3.16 -18.98
N THR A 277 -10.79 -3.64 -19.33
CA THR A 277 -10.60 -4.81 -20.18
C THR A 277 -11.07 -6.08 -19.46
N MET A 278 -10.75 -6.22 -18.18
CA MET A 278 -11.23 -7.33 -17.35
C MET A 278 -12.77 -7.35 -17.28
N LEU A 279 -13.42 -6.22 -16.95
CA LEU A 279 -14.88 -6.13 -16.90
C LEU A 279 -15.55 -6.37 -18.25
N THR A 280 -14.91 -5.95 -19.35
CA THR A 280 -15.44 -6.21 -20.70
C THR A 280 -15.28 -7.68 -21.09
N ALA A 281 -14.20 -8.33 -20.66
CA ALA A 281 -14.02 -9.76 -20.84
C ALA A 281 -15.03 -10.58 -20.01
N MET A 282 -15.32 -10.17 -18.77
CA MET A 282 -16.39 -10.77 -17.95
C MET A 282 -17.73 -10.70 -18.65
N LYS A 283 -18.11 -9.52 -19.19
CA LYS A 283 -19.33 -9.37 -19.99
C LYS A 283 -19.32 -10.29 -21.22
N ALA A 284 -18.19 -10.36 -21.93
CA ALA A 284 -18.07 -11.23 -23.09
C ALA A 284 -18.27 -12.71 -22.73
N MET A 285 -17.76 -13.15 -21.58
CA MET A 285 -17.98 -14.51 -21.06
C MET A 285 -19.44 -14.74 -20.66
N GLU A 286 -20.08 -13.77 -20.00
CA GLU A 286 -21.51 -13.80 -19.65
C GLU A 286 -22.41 -13.88 -20.90
N ASP A 287 -22.01 -13.22 -22.00
CA ASP A 287 -22.67 -13.30 -23.31
C ASP A 287 -22.22 -14.52 -24.16
N GLU A 288 -21.53 -15.49 -23.54
CA GLU A 288 -21.01 -16.72 -24.18
C GLU A 288 -20.14 -16.46 -25.43
N ARG A 289 -19.43 -15.33 -25.46
CA ARG A 289 -18.52 -15.00 -26.56
C ARG A 289 -17.24 -15.81 -26.44
N HIS A 290 -16.87 -16.48 -27.53
CA HIS A 290 -15.62 -17.23 -27.59
C HIS A 290 -14.38 -16.32 -27.53
N HIS A 291 -13.32 -16.75 -26.85
CA HIS A 291 -12.09 -15.95 -26.63
C HIS A 291 -11.43 -15.46 -27.92
N LEU A 292 -11.41 -16.26 -28.98
CA LEU A 292 -10.90 -15.84 -30.30
C LEU A 292 -11.72 -14.69 -30.90
N ARG A 293 -13.04 -14.69 -30.70
CA ARG A 293 -13.93 -13.61 -31.17
C ARG A 293 -13.72 -12.33 -30.37
N PHE A 294 -13.38 -12.45 -29.10
CA PHE A 294 -12.94 -11.31 -28.30
C PHE A 294 -11.58 -10.75 -28.75
N SER A 295 -10.67 -11.62 -29.21
CA SER A 295 -9.41 -11.17 -29.82
C SER A 295 -9.64 -10.38 -31.11
N ASP A 296 -10.57 -10.84 -31.96
CA ASP A 296 -11.00 -10.10 -33.16
C ASP A 296 -11.56 -8.72 -32.78
N TRP A 297 -12.48 -8.68 -31.79
CA TRP A 297 -13.03 -7.44 -31.27
C TRP A 297 -11.95 -6.50 -30.73
N LYS A 298 -10.99 -7.03 -29.97
CA LYS A 298 -9.88 -6.25 -29.40
C LYS A 298 -9.10 -5.50 -30.48
N GLU A 299 -8.81 -6.15 -31.61
CA GLU A 299 -8.16 -5.48 -32.74
C GLU A 299 -9.06 -4.40 -33.36
N GLU A 300 -10.37 -4.66 -33.48
CA GLU A 300 -11.31 -3.66 -33.98
C GLU A 300 -11.44 -2.45 -33.05
N PHE A 301 -11.51 -2.68 -31.73
CA PHE A 301 -11.54 -1.63 -30.73
C PHE A 301 -10.25 -0.80 -30.74
N LYS A 302 -9.08 -1.42 -30.94
CA LYS A 302 -7.80 -0.70 -31.13
C LYS A 302 -7.83 0.22 -32.36
N LYS A 303 -8.51 -0.16 -33.44
CA LYS A 303 -8.74 0.74 -34.60
C LYS A 303 -9.71 1.87 -34.23
N ALA A 304 -10.78 1.57 -33.51
CA ALA A 304 -11.76 2.55 -33.05
C ALA A 304 -11.13 3.62 -32.15
N LEU A 305 -10.22 3.24 -31.24
CA LEU A 305 -9.43 4.17 -30.44
C LEU A 305 -8.57 5.11 -31.31
N LYS A 306 -8.17 4.71 -32.51
CA LYS A 306 -7.41 5.53 -33.46
C LYS A 306 -8.30 6.26 -34.47
N SER A 307 -9.62 6.23 -34.30
CA SER A 307 -10.61 6.76 -35.25
C SER A 307 -10.50 6.14 -36.65
N LYS A 308 -10.08 4.87 -36.73
CA LYS A 308 -9.88 4.10 -37.97
C LYS A 308 -10.90 2.95 -38.16
N SER A 309 -11.93 2.90 -37.32
CA SER A 309 -13.00 1.91 -37.38
C SER A 309 -14.31 2.57 -37.82
N GLU A 310 -15.16 1.82 -38.52
CA GLU A 310 -16.56 2.19 -38.76
C GLU A 310 -17.37 2.20 -37.46
N ILE A 311 -17.05 1.29 -36.53
CA ILE A 311 -17.65 1.23 -35.20
C ILE A 311 -16.92 2.26 -34.32
N ARG A 312 -17.56 3.40 -34.11
CA ARG A 312 -16.96 4.52 -33.35
C ARG A 312 -17.07 4.30 -31.84
N THR A 313 -16.10 4.80 -31.09
CA THR A 313 -16.13 4.85 -29.62
C THR A 313 -15.78 6.26 -29.11
N GLN A 314 -16.39 6.65 -27.99
CA GLN A 314 -16.06 7.87 -27.25
C GLN A 314 -15.17 7.59 -26.03
N TYR A 315 -14.61 6.39 -25.92
CA TYR A 315 -13.79 5.95 -24.78
C TYR A 315 -12.71 6.96 -24.35
N LYS A 316 -12.06 7.62 -25.33
CA LYS A 316 -11.00 8.61 -25.07
C LYS A 316 -11.50 9.87 -24.35
N ASN A 317 -12.77 10.23 -24.46
CA ASN A 317 -13.37 11.39 -23.77
C ASN A 317 -13.41 11.19 -22.24
N TYR A 318 -13.33 9.93 -21.81
CA TYR A 318 -13.30 9.54 -20.41
C TYR A 318 -11.86 9.25 -19.90
N GLY A 319 -10.85 9.44 -20.75
CA GLY A 319 -9.43 9.38 -20.37
C GLY A 319 -8.88 10.72 -19.84
N GLY A 320 -7.58 10.76 -19.58
CA GLY A 320 -6.86 11.99 -19.20
C GLY A 320 -6.96 12.35 -17.71
N ALA A 321 -6.94 13.66 -17.42
CA ALA A 321 -6.95 14.19 -16.07
C ALA A 321 -8.22 13.75 -15.31
N GLY A 322 -8.03 13.23 -14.09
CA GLY A 322 -9.15 12.72 -13.29
C GLY A 322 -9.77 11.43 -13.83
N SER A 323 -9.09 10.69 -14.71
CA SER A 323 -9.57 9.41 -15.23
C SER A 323 -9.98 8.41 -14.15
N VAL A 324 -9.39 8.49 -12.95
CA VAL A 324 -9.74 7.65 -11.80
C VAL A 324 -11.09 7.96 -11.15
N LYS A 325 -11.72 9.11 -11.45
CA LYS A 325 -13.03 9.48 -10.91
C LYS A 325 -14.11 8.46 -11.34
N LYS A 326 -15.13 8.25 -10.50
CA LYS A 326 -16.22 7.30 -10.74
C LYS A 326 -16.91 7.50 -12.08
N GLU A 327 -17.35 8.72 -12.38
CA GLU A 327 -17.96 9.08 -13.66
C GLU A 327 -17.08 8.69 -14.88
N LYS A 328 -15.79 9.06 -14.84
CA LYS A 328 -14.83 8.76 -15.92
C LYS A 328 -14.51 7.26 -16.02
N THR A 329 -14.53 6.55 -14.90
CA THR A 329 -14.31 5.10 -14.88
C THR A 329 -15.50 4.36 -15.47
N LEU A 330 -16.72 4.69 -15.01
CA LEU A 330 -17.97 4.15 -15.56
C LEU A 330 -18.13 4.46 -17.05
N GLY A 331 -17.81 5.69 -17.48
CA GLY A 331 -17.83 6.05 -18.90
C GLY A 331 -16.87 5.21 -19.75
N ARG A 332 -15.67 4.90 -19.25
CA ARG A 332 -14.73 3.99 -19.92
C ARG A 332 -15.25 2.56 -20.00
N ILE A 333 -15.79 2.03 -18.90
CA ILE A 333 -16.41 0.69 -18.86
C ILE A 333 -17.55 0.62 -19.88
N SER A 334 -18.50 1.55 -19.77
CA SER A 334 -19.69 1.63 -20.62
C SER A 334 -19.33 1.75 -22.10
N GLU A 335 -18.37 2.62 -22.47
CA GLU A 335 -17.97 2.79 -23.87
C GLU A 335 -17.28 1.55 -24.45
N MET A 336 -16.47 0.86 -23.64
CA MET A 336 -15.76 -0.35 -24.08
C MET A 336 -16.75 -1.51 -24.26
N GLN A 337 -17.66 -1.73 -23.30
CA GLN A 337 -18.70 -2.75 -23.39
C GLN A 337 -19.73 -2.44 -24.51
N SER A 338 -20.17 -1.19 -24.65
CA SER A 338 -21.09 -0.81 -25.75
C SER A 338 -20.44 -0.95 -27.13
N HIS A 339 -19.11 -0.82 -27.22
CA HIS A 339 -18.39 -1.12 -28.46
C HIS A 339 -18.34 -2.63 -28.73
N LEU A 340 -18.15 -3.46 -27.71
CA LEU A 340 -18.28 -4.92 -27.79
C LEU A 340 -19.65 -5.32 -28.36
N ASP A 341 -20.71 -4.79 -27.79
CA ASP A 341 -22.08 -5.12 -28.21
C ASP A 341 -22.34 -4.71 -29.67
N ARG A 342 -21.92 -3.51 -30.06
CA ARG A 342 -22.04 -3.04 -31.45
C ARG A 342 -21.21 -3.86 -32.43
N TYR A 343 -20.05 -4.35 -32.03
CA TYR A 343 -19.23 -5.24 -32.85
C TYR A 343 -19.93 -6.57 -33.11
N PHE A 344 -20.49 -7.20 -32.08
CA PHE A 344 -21.19 -8.47 -32.23
C PHE A 344 -22.58 -8.35 -32.87
N ALA A 345 -23.22 -7.18 -32.78
CA ALA A 345 -24.47 -6.89 -33.48
C ALA A 345 -24.28 -6.60 -34.98
N ASN A 346 -23.06 -6.24 -35.41
CA ASN A 346 -22.77 -5.94 -36.81
C ASN A 346 -22.59 -7.25 -37.61
N SER A 347 -23.50 -7.52 -38.55
CA SER A 347 -23.54 -8.72 -39.39
C SER A 347 -22.29 -8.93 -40.27
N ASN A 348 -21.44 -7.91 -40.41
CA ASN A 348 -20.17 -7.99 -41.14
C ASN A 348 -18.97 -8.40 -40.28
N ALA A 349 -19.14 -8.62 -38.97
CA ALA A 349 -18.07 -9.11 -38.09
C ALA A 349 -17.76 -10.59 -38.35
N LYS A 350 -17.19 -10.91 -39.52
CA LYS A 350 -16.76 -12.27 -39.85
C LYS A 350 -15.54 -12.67 -39.00
N PRO A 351 -15.45 -13.92 -38.51
CA PRO A 351 -14.29 -14.39 -37.77
C PRO A 351 -13.04 -14.37 -38.67
N SER A 352 -11.91 -13.95 -38.11
CA SER A 352 -10.62 -14.08 -38.81
C SER A 352 -10.23 -15.56 -38.99
N ASN A 353 -10.61 -16.44 -38.05
CA ASN A 353 -10.30 -17.87 -38.03
C ASN A 353 -11.55 -18.77 -37.87
N VAL A 354 -12.47 -18.74 -38.83
CA VAL A 354 -13.75 -19.50 -38.79
C VAL A 354 -13.55 -20.98 -38.42
N LYS A 355 -12.55 -21.66 -39.00
CA LYS A 355 -12.28 -23.08 -38.74
C LYS A 355 -11.85 -23.38 -37.30
N GLN A 356 -11.01 -22.54 -36.70
CA GLN A 356 -10.56 -22.75 -35.32
C GLN A 356 -11.67 -22.47 -34.31
N VAL A 357 -12.55 -21.51 -34.61
CA VAL A 357 -13.74 -21.24 -33.77
C VAL A 357 -14.72 -22.42 -33.85
N GLU A 358 -14.97 -22.94 -35.06
CA GLU A 358 -15.85 -24.11 -35.25
C GLU A 358 -15.28 -25.41 -34.64
N GLU A 359 -13.96 -25.61 -34.70
CA GLU A 359 -13.28 -26.76 -34.05
C GLU A 359 -13.27 -26.63 -32.53
N ALA A 360 -12.98 -25.46 -31.98
CA ALA A 360 -13.00 -25.22 -30.52
C ALA A 360 -14.41 -25.26 -29.92
N GLN A 361 -15.44 -24.81 -30.66
CA GLN A 361 -16.84 -24.94 -30.23
C GLN A 361 -17.29 -26.41 -30.21
N LYS A 362 -16.81 -27.23 -31.16
CA LYS A 362 -17.07 -28.68 -31.18
C LYS A 362 -16.37 -29.43 -30.04
N GLU A 363 -15.18 -28.99 -29.61
CA GLU A 363 -14.50 -29.56 -28.43
C GLU A 363 -15.20 -29.21 -27.12
N ALA A 364 -15.82 -28.02 -27.01
CA ALA A 364 -16.59 -27.62 -25.83
C ALA A 364 -17.95 -28.34 -25.70
N GLU A 365 -18.50 -28.85 -26.80
CA GLU A 365 -19.78 -29.58 -26.85
C GLU A 365 -19.65 -31.10 -26.64
N GLN A 366 -18.43 -31.65 -26.55
CA GLN A 366 -18.24 -33.06 -26.22
C GLN A 366 -18.42 -33.29 -24.70
N PRO A 367 -19.34 -34.18 -24.27
CA PRO A 367 -19.45 -34.52 -22.87
C PRO A 367 -18.14 -35.16 -22.41
N THR A 368 -17.60 -34.68 -21.29
CA THR A 368 -16.44 -35.25 -20.62
C THR A 368 -16.78 -36.70 -20.28
N ALA A 369 -16.11 -37.64 -20.95
CA ALA A 369 -16.26 -39.08 -20.71
C ALA A 369 -15.54 -39.51 -19.43
#